data_AF-A0A2V7VJJ1-F1
#
_entry.id   AF-A0A2V7VJJ1-F1
#
_cell.length_a   1.000
_cell.length_b   1.000
_cell.length_c   1.000
_cell.angle_alpha   90.00
_cell.angle_beta   90.00
_cell.angle_gamma   90.00
#
_symmetry.space_group_name_H-M   'P 1'
#
loop_
_entity.id
_entity.type
_entity.pdbx_description
1 polymer ?
#
loop_
_entity_poly.entity_id
_entity_poly.type
_entity_poly.pdbx_seq_one_letter_code
_entity_poly.pdbx_strand_id
1 'polypeptide(L)'
;GACDDVIRDRLGWSLLSGMACDGDFYGRPLTEPEFEPAVTALQIAMAELWRAGGVRADAVAGASGGEFGAAFVAGALSLEDAMTVACCAGHVFASGLSRGGTI
;
A
#
# COMPACT_ATOMS: atom_id res chain seq x y z
N GLY A 1 9.20 -8.11 -2.90
CA GLY A 1 8.72 -9.44 -3.32
C GLY A 1 7.22 -9.43 -3.26
N ALA A 2 6.64 -10.02 -2.21
CA ALA A 2 5.22 -10.31 -2.15
C ALA A 2 4.26 -9.15 -2.49
N CYS A 3 4.48 -7.93 -1.97
CA CYS A 3 3.61 -6.79 -2.34
C CYS A 3 3.76 -6.37 -3.81
N ASP A 4 4.96 -6.46 -4.39
CA ASP A 4 5.20 -6.19 -5.81
C ASP A 4 4.46 -7.22 -6.68
N ASP A 5 4.51 -8.49 -6.28
CA ASP A 5 3.86 -9.59 -7.01
C ASP A 5 2.34 -9.34 -7.11
N VAL A 6 1.68 -8.97 -6.00
CA VAL A 6 0.24 -8.65 -6.00
C VAL A 6 -0.07 -7.45 -6.91
N ILE A 7 0.76 -6.42 -6.88
CA ILE A 7 0.58 -5.22 -7.73
C ILE A 7 0.75 -5.58 -9.21
N ARG A 8 1.74 -6.39 -9.55
CA ARG A 8 1.96 -6.86 -10.93
C ARG A 8 0.75 -7.65 -11.43
N ASP A 9 0.26 -8.58 -10.61
CA ASP A 9 -0.87 -9.44 -10.97
C ASP A 9 -2.17 -8.66 -11.13
N ARG A 10 -2.40 -7.63 -10.31
CA ARG A 10 -3.66 -6.86 -10.33
C ARG A 10 -3.64 -5.65 -11.24
N LEU A 11 -2.52 -4.96 -11.33
CA LEU A 11 -2.40 -3.64 -11.93
C LEU A 11 -1.43 -3.58 -13.11
N GLY A 12 -0.62 -4.63 -13.33
CA GLY A 12 0.27 -4.75 -14.48
C GLY A 12 1.55 -3.91 -14.41
N TRP A 13 1.87 -3.31 -13.27
CA TRP A 13 3.10 -2.54 -13.06
C TRP A 13 3.88 -3.05 -11.84
N SER A 14 5.13 -2.60 -11.70
CA SER A 14 6.02 -3.02 -10.61
C SER A 14 6.34 -1.87 -9.69
N LEU A 15 6.03 -2.06 -8.42
CA LEU A 15 6.42 -1.20 -7.32
C LEU A 15 7.94 -1.14 -7.17
N LEU A 16 8.64 -2.28 -7.29
CA LEU A 16 10.10 -2.32 -7.15
C LEU A 16 10.81 -1.63 -8.32
N SER A 17 10.35 -1.86 -9.55
CA SER A 17 10.87 -1.11 -10.71
C SER A 17 10.56 0.38 -10.58
N GLY A 18 9.39 0.75 -10.06
CA GLY A 18 9.01 2.15 -9.82
C GLY A 18 9.88 2.85 -8.79
N MET A 19 10.18 2.21 -7.65
CA MET A 19 10.94 2.80 -6.53
C MET A 19 12.47 2.80 -6.71
N ALA A 20 12.99 2.21 -7.79
CA ALA A 20 14.43 2.22 -8.07
C ALA A 20 14.97 3.66 -8.25
N CYS A 21 16.28 3.86 -8.07
CA CYS A 21 16.92 5.18 -8.16
C CYS A 21 16.71 5.88 -9.51
N ASP A 22 16.52 5.11 -10.57
CA ASP A 22 16.21 5.52 -11.94
C ASP A 22 14.86 4.95 -12.40
N GLY A 23 14.02 4.54 -11.45
CA GLY A 23 12.73 3.90 -11.68
C GLY A 23 11.64 4.86 -12.12
N ASP A 24 10.50 4.28 -12.52
CA ASP A 24 9.38 5.04 -13.12
C ASP A 24 8.81 6.13 -12.21
N PHE A 25 9.01 6.04 -10.89
CA PHE A 25 8.52 7.03 -9.92
C PHE A 25 9.51 8.18 -9.70
N TYR A 26 10.75 8.05 -10.18
CA TYR A 26 11.78 9.05 -9.95
C TYR A 26 11.42 10.38 -10.64
N GLY A 27 11.41 11.47 -9.87
CA GLY A 27 11.18 12.82 -10.40
C GLY A 27 9.72 13.16 -10.71
N ARG A 28 8.75 12.32 -10.32
CA ARG A 28 7.32 12.61 -10.46
C ARG A 28 6.51 12.14 -9.24
N PRO A 29 5.34 12.72 -8.98
CA PRO A 29 4.42 12.15 -7.99
C PRO A 29 3.87 10.80 -8.46
N LEU A 30 3.41 9.99 -7.50
CA LEU A 30 2.54 8.86 -7.78
C LEU A 30 1.19 9.38 -8.28
N THR A 31 0.61 8.68 -9.24
CA THR A 31 -0.78 8.88 -9.64
C THR A 31 -1.73 8.31 -8.58
N GLU A 32 -3.00 8.73 -8.60
CA GLU A 32 -4.03 8.25 -7.69
C GLU A 32 -4.15 6.72 -7.61
N PRO A 33 -4.15 5.95 -8.72
CA PRO A 33 -4.21 4.49 -8.64
C PRO A 33 -2.89 3.84 -8.16
N GLU A 34 -1.75 4.52 -8.29
CA GLU A 34 -0.45 4.04 -7.79
C GLU A 34 -0.30 4.29 -6.28
N PHE A 35 -0.97 5.32 -5.74
CA PHE A 35 -0.74 5.81 -4.38
C PHE A 35 -1.08 4.79 -3.29
N GLU A 36 -2.32 4.29 -3.26
CA GLU A 36 -2.78 3.38 -2.20
C GLU A 36 -1.99 2.06 -2.13
N PRO A 37 -1.69 1.38 -3.25
CA PRO A 37 -0.86 0.17 -3.23
C PRO A 37 0.57 0.45 -2.77
N ALA A 38 1.18 1.54 -3.27
CA ALA A 38 2.56 1.87 -2.94
C ALA A 38 2.72 2.22 -1.46
N VAL A 39 1.83 3.06 -0.91
CA VAL A 39 1.90 3.46 0.50
C VAL A 39 1.57 2.29 1.43
N THR A 40 0.62 1.43 1.06
CA THR A 40 0.30 0.21 1.84
C THR A 40 1.50 -0.73 1.88
N ALA A 41 2.15 -0.97 0.74
CA ALA A 41 3.34 -1.80 0.68
C ALA A 41 4.48 -1.22 1.53
N LEU A 42 4.67 0.11 1.53
CA LEU A 42 5.64 0.79 2.39
C LEU A 42 5.31 0.61 3.88
N GLN A 43 4.04 0.77 4.28
CA GLN A 43 3.60 0.56 5.66
C GLN A 43 3.87 -0.88 6.13
N ILE A 44 3.55 -1.86 5.30
CA ILE A 44 3.82 -3.28 5.58
C ILE A 44 5.32 -3.52 5.72
N ALA A 45 6.13 -3.03 4.78
CA ALA A 45 7.58 -3.18 4.82
C ALA A 45 8.20 -2.55 6.08
N MET A 46 7.73 -1.37 6.47
CA MET A 46 8.15 -0.71 7.70
C MET A 46 7.76 -1.52 8.93
N ALA A 47 6.53 -2.03 9.01
CA ALA A 47 6.08 -2.85 10.13
C ALA A 47 6.91 -4.15 10.27
N GLU A 48 7.22 -4.81 9.16
CA GLU A 48 8.10 -5.98 9.15
C GLU A 48 9.54 -5.63 9.54
N LEU A 49 10.04 -4.46 9.14
CA LEU A 49 11.35 -3.96 9.58
C LEU A 49 11.38 -3.76 11.12
N TRP A 50 10.35 -3.16 11.70
CA TRP A 50 10.23 -3.01 13.16
C TRP A 50 10.18 -4.37 13.87
N ARG A 51 9.41 -5.33 13.32
CA ARG A 51 9.33 -6.70 13.85
C ARG A 51 10.67 -7.42 13.80
N ALA A 52 11.41 -7.28 12.71
CA ALA A 52 12.77 -7.82 12.57
C ALA A 52 13.75 -7.21 13.58
N GLY A 53 13.53 -5.95 13.96
CA GLY A 53 14.22 -5.27 15.06
C GLY A 53 13.75 -5.65 16.46
N GLY A 54 12.81 -6.60 16.59
CA GLY A 54 12.28 -7.07 17.88
C GLY A 54 11.14 -6.23 18.46
N VAL A 55 10.69 -5.18 17.75
CA VAL A 55 9.56 -4.36 18.19
C VAL A 55 8.25 -5.04 17.80
N ARG A 56 7.39 -5.27 18.80
CA ARG A 56 6.04 -5.82 18.61
C ARG A 56 5.02 -4.77 19.01
N ALA A 57 4.09 -4.48 18.12
CA ALA A 57 3.00 -3.56 18.41
C ALA A 57 1.95 -4.24 19.28
N ASP A 58 1.64 -3.65 20.44
CA ASP A 58 0.54 -4.10 21.31
C ASP A 58 -0.82 -3.63 20.78
N ALA A 59 -0.84 -2.55 19.99
CA ALA A 59 -2.01 -2.02 19.33
C ALA A 59 -1.62 -1.34 18.01
N VAL A 60 -2.55 -1.28 17.07
CA VAL A 60 -2.39 -0.59 15.78
C VAL A 60 -3.62 0.26 15.47
N ALA A 61 -3.40 1.38 14.79
CA ALA A 61 -4.45 2.24 14.29
C ALA A 61 -4.03 2.76 12.90
N GLY A 62 -4.98 2.79 11.98
CA GLY A 62 -4.84 3.41 10.66
C GLY A 62 -5.79 4.60 10.55
N ALA A 63 -5.45 5.54 9.66
CA ALA A 63 -6.35 6.61 9.27
C ALA A 63 -6.52 6.57 7.76
N SER A 64 -7.77 6.49 7.28
CA SER A 64 -8.09 6.39 5.85
C SER A 64 -7.30 5.24 5.20
N GLY A 65 -6.53 5.49 4.12
CA GLY A 65 -5.68 4.47 3.49
C GLY A 65 -4.67 3.78 4.41
N GLY A 66 -4.34 4.37 5.58
CA GLY A 66 -3.53 3.71 6.61
C GLY A 66 -4.19 2.49 7.26
N GLU A 67 -5.50 2.30 7.11
CA GLU A 67 -6.22 1.15 7.66
C GLU A 67 -5.83 -0.17 6.97
N PHE A 68 -5.41 -0.15 5.69
CA PHE A 68 -5.02 -1.36 4.97
C PHE A 68 -3.76 -2.00 5.58
N GLY A 69 -2.71 -1.18 5.81
CA GLY A 69 -1.51 -1.62 6.49
C GLY A 69 -1.77 -2.02 7.95
N ALA A 70 -2.59 -1.26 8.67
CA ALA A 70 -2.93 -1.57 10.06
C ALA A 70 -3.67 -2.91 10.19
N ALA A 71 -4.61 -3.21 9.29
CA ALA A 71 -5.34 -4.48 9.27
C ALA A 71 -4.42 -5.68 9.01
N PHE A 72 -3.42 -5.55 8.14
CA PHE A 72 -2.37 -6.56 7.97
C PHE A 72 -1.55 -6.74 9.25
N VAL A 73 -1.07 -5.65 9.86
CA VAL A 73 -0.23 -5.72 11.06
C VAL A 73 -1.00 -6.32 12.24
N ALA A 74 -2.31 -6.04 12.36
CA ALA A 74 -3.20 -6.65 13.33
C ALA A 74 -3.45 -8.15 13.10
N GLY A 75 -3.09 -8.68 11.92
CA GLY A 75 -3.41 -10.06 11.51
C GLY A 75 -4.87 -10.25 11.09
N ALA A 76 -5.62 -9.18 10.87
CA ALA A 76 -7.01 -9.23 10.42
C ALA A 76 -7.13 -9.53 8.91
N LEU A 77 -6.11 -9.13 8.13
CA LEU A 77 -5.99 -9.44 6.71
C LEU A 77 -4.69 -10.17 6.43
N SER A 78 -4.72 -11.10 5.47
CA SER A 78 -3.50 -11.63 4.85
C SER A 78 -2.78 -10.52 4.07
N LEU A 79 -1.50 -10.72 3.74
CA LEU A 79 -0.75 -9.77 2.90
C LEU A 79 -1.42 -9.60 1.54
N GLU A 80 -1.86 -10.71 0.94
CA GLU A 80 -2.54 -10.72 -0.35
C GLU A 80 -3.86 -9.94 -0.28
N ASP A 81 -4.67 -10.13 0.75
CA ASP A 81 -5.94 -9.41 0.93
C ASP A 81 -5.72 -7.92 1.17
N ALA A 82 -4.79 -7.55 2.04
CA ALA A 82 -4.48 -6.14 2.33
C ALA A 82 -4.02 -5.40 1.06
N MET A 83 -3.12 -6.02 0.29
CA MET A 83 -2.64 -5.46 -0.98
C MET A 83 -3.73 -5.45 -2.05
N THR A 84 -4.59 -6.46 -2.08
CA THR A 84 -5.75 -6.52 -2.98
C THR A 84 -6.69 -5.36 -2.74
N VAL A 85 -7.07 -5.12 -1.48
CA VAL A 85 -7.95 -4.02 -1.10
C VAL A 85 -7.32 -2.67 -1.46
N ALA A 86 -6.02 -2.49 -1.19
CA ALA A 86 -5.30 -1.26 -1.57
C ALA A 86 -5.29 -1.01 -3.09
N CYS A 87 -5.09 -2.06 -3.90
CA CYS A 87 -5.19 -1.98 -5.38
C CYS A 87 -6.59 -1.56 -5.83
N CYS A 88 -7.63 -2.14 -5.25
CA CYS A 88 -9.00 -1.74 -5.54
C CYS A 88 -9.29 -0.30 -5.11
N ALA A 89 -8.82 0.10 -3.92
CA ALA A 89 -9.01 1.44 -3.37
C ALA A 89 -8.40 2.52 -4.28
N GLY A 90 -7.16 2.33 -4.74
CA GLY A 90 -6.51 3.25 -5.67
C GLY A 90 -7.34 3.49 -6.94
N HIS A 91 -7.90 2.43 -7.53
CA HIS A 91 -8.79 2.55 -8.68
C HIS A 91 -10.11 3.28 -8.36
N VAL A 92 -10.74 2.95 -7.23
CA VAL A 92 -11.98 3.60 -6.80
C VAL A 92 -11.76 5.10 -6.58
N PHE A 93 -10.65 5.48 -5.93
CA PHE A 93 -10.30 6.88 -5.72
C PHE A 93 -10.01 7.61 -7.04
N ALA A 94 -9.27 6.97 -7.95
CA ALA A 94 -9.00 7.54 -9.28
C ALA A 94 -10.28 7.71 -10.13
N SER A 95 -11.27 6.84 -9.98
CA SER A 95 -12.54 6.92 -10.73
C SER A 95 -13.43 8.10 -10.34
N GLY A 96 -13.10 8.82 -9.26
CA GLY A 96 -13.91 9.93 -8.74
C GLY A 96 -15.24 9.47 -8.11
N LEU A 97 -15.44 8.17 -7.91
CA LEU A 97 -16.54 7.64 -7.09
C LEU A 97 -16.36 8.02 -5.61
N SER A 98 -15.18 8.53 -5.23
CA SER A 98 -14.89 9.18 -3.95
C SER A 98 -15.32 10.66 -3.89
N ARG A 99 -16.22 11.14 -4.76
CA ARG A 99 -16.74 12.54 -4.80
C ARG A 99 -17.55 13.00 -3.56
N GLY A 100 -17.18 12.55 -2.37
CA GLY A 100 -17.30 13.33 -1.13
C GLY A 100 -15.91 13.88 -0.80
N GLY A 101 -15.63 15.13 -1.19
CA GLY A 101 -14.34 15.75 -0.92
C GLY A 101 -14.01 15.79 0.58
N THR A 102 -12.72 15.79 0.89
CA THR A 102 -12.24 16.18 2.21
C THR A 102 -12.51 17.68 2.38
N ILE A 103 -13.26 18.04 3.42
CA ILE A 103 -13.41 19.42 3.92
C ILE A 103 -12.07 20.01 4.35
#